data_AF-A0A6A6VK91-F1
#
_entry.id   AF-A0A6A6VK91-F1
#
_cell.length_a   1.000
_cell.length_b   1.000
_cell.length_c   1.000
_cell.angle_alpha   90.00
_cell.angle_beta   90.00
_cell.angle_gamma   90.00
#
_symmetry.space_group_name_H-M   'P 1'
#
loop_
_entity.id
_entity.type
_entity.pdbx_description
1 polymer ?
#
loop_
_entity_poly.entity_id
_entity_poly.type
_entity_poly.pdbx_seq_one_letter_code
_entity_poly.pdbx_strand_id
1 'polypeptide(L)'
;MRKPHRYHSLKKLKIRQDWSRWSLYSIAKLQRPNLGRTYFQQKWDAKAASRAYHGEVIREKKWKRLFKRSIPAVVPMDHKYLARHDGSEQAAGRGAGADRNEEQKDPQMTPYMQMTYWPIERRLDTAIFRSLFASSVRQARQFVVHGMVKVNGKKVPYPGYLLNPGDMFQVEPEAVMFATGAPKTRSAVARRISAEKKAARGETRTNEPKDQEPSIAELAAKEKRAEPTHTELKTSMQEIMTNVDEVLTTELKAKDKQKFREFRLSVKKAIAKWKAASPETLSTLDAQFSFLKEQLAAKTGTAAPSGDAEPLFSEEDQAKLKKAFDKLKEKAEYDAQWNKRDANKPYLTPWRPRDYMSAFAFIPRYLEVNQNICAAVYLRHPVARPGLAEVPTPFSYETGQLAFNWYLRRR
;
A
#
# COMPACT_ATOMS: atom_id res chain seq x y z
N MET A 1 8.47 -21.42 10.61
CA MET A 1 7.59 -20.76 9.60
C MET A 1 7.48 -21.71 8.39
N ARG A 2 6.31 -21.97 7.79
CA ARG A 2 6.23 -22.75 6.54
C ARG A 2 6.72 -21.84 5.40
N LYS A 3 8.03 -21.80 5.16
CA LYS A 3 8.62 -21.18 3.97
C LYS A 3 8.73 -22.27 2.91
N PRO A 4 7.79 -22.38 1.97
CA PRO A 4 7.94 -23.34 0.89
C PRO A 4 9.14 -22.93 0.02
N HIS A 5 10.04 -23.88 -0.23
CA HIS A 5 11.26 -23.69 -1.04
C HIS A 5 10.96 -23.24 -2.49
N ARG A 6 9.70 -23.34 -2.96
CA ARG A 6 9.19 -22.86 -4.26
C ARG A 6 7.74 -22.41 -4.13
N TYR A 7 7.49 -21.12 -3.87
CA TYR A 7 6.13 -20.60 -3.61
C TYR A 7 5.25 -20.60 -4.88
N HIS A 8 5.78 -20.07 -5.99
CA HIS A 8 5.21 -20.15 -7.33
C HIS A 8 6.06 -21.09 -8.19
N SER A 9 5.72 -22.39 -8.19
CA SER A 9 6.39 -23.38 -9.03
C SER A 9 5.66 -23.52 -10.35
N LEU A 10 6.38 -23.45 -11.47
CA LEU A 10 5.80 -23.67 -12.81
C LEU A 10 5.62 -25.16 -13.14
N LYS A 11 6.42 -26.05 -12.53
CA LYS A 11 6.28 -27.51 -12.71
C LYS A 11 5.04 -28.08 -12.03
N LYS A 12 4.65 -27.49 -10.88
CA LYS A 12 3.44 -27.86 -10.13
C LYS A 12 2.66 -26.59 -9.85
N LEU A 13 1.76 -26.25 -10.77
CA LEU A 13 0.92 -25.07 -10.68
C LEU A 13 0.05 -25.15 -9.43
N LYS A 14 0.22 -24.18 -8.55
CA LYS A 14 -0.56 -24.03 -7.33
C LYS A 14 -1.05 -22.60 -7.26
N ILE A 15 -2.37 -22.45 -7.29
CA ILE A 15 -3.01 -21.14 -7.18
C ILE A 15 -2.88 -20.66 -5.72
N ARG A 16 -2.49 -19.40 -5.55
CA ARG A 16 -2.30 -18.74 -4.25
C ARG A 16 -3.21 -17.53 -4.13
N GLN A 17 -3.42 -17.08 -2.89
CA GLN A 17 -4.15 -15.84 -2.59
C GLN A 17 -3.21 -14.63 -2.67
N ASP A 18 -2.81 -14.28 -3.89
CA ASP A 18 -1.97 -13.12 -4.21
C ASP A 18 -2.16 -12.64 -5.66
N TRP A 19 -1.81 -11.39 -5.94
CA TRP A 19 -1.95 -10.77 -7.27
C TRP A 19 -0.70 -10.92 -8.13
N SER A 20 0.01 -12.04 -8.01
CA SER A 20 1.22 -12.28 -8.80
C SER A 20 0.87 -12.74 -10.21
N ARG A 21 1.72 -12.36 -11.19
CA ARG A 21 1.63 -12.85 -12.57
C ARG A 21 1.64 -14.39 -12.65
N TRP A 22 2.31 -15.05 -11.70
CA TRP A 22 2.40 -16.50 -11.63
C TRP A 22 1.11 -17.16 -11.13
N SER A 23 0.44 -16.55 -10.17
CA SER A 23 -0.89 -16.98 -9.73
C SER A 23 -1.91 -16.76 -10.84
N LEU A 24 -1.83 -15.64 -11.56
CA LEU A 24 -2.67 -15.39 -12.73
C LEU A 24 -2.49 -16.48 -13.79
N TYR A 25 -1.23 -16.79 -14.13
CA TYR A 25 -0.90 -17.89 -15.05
C TYR A 25 -1.44 -19.24 -14.56
N SER A 26 -1.33 -19.51 -13.26
CA SER A 26 -1.84 -20.76 -12.67
C SER A 26 -3.38 -20.86 -12.73
N ILE A 27 -4.09 -19.74 -12.57
CA ILE A 27 -5.55 -19.67 -12.71
C ILE A 27 -5.94 -19.89 -14.17
N ALA A 28 -5.25 -19.23 -15.11
CA ALA A 28 -5.52 -19.37 -16.54
C ALA A 28 -5.31 -20.80 -17.06
N LYS A 29 -4.46 -21.58 -16.41
CA LYS A 29 -4.20 -23.00 -16.74
C LYS A 29 -4.96 -23.98 -15.83
N LEU A 30 -5.91 -23.52 -15.02
CA LEU A 30 -6.66 -24.39 -14.13
C LEU A 30 -7.55 -25.34 -14.94
N GLN A 31 -7.40 -26.64 -14.71
CA GLN A 31 -8.21 -27.69 -15.30
C GLN A 31 -9.18 -28.27 -14.27
N ARG A 32 -10.26 -28.90 -14.75
CA ARG A 32 -11.18 -29.69 -13.92
C ARG A 32 -10.44 -30.89 -13.29
N PRO A 33 -10.88 -31.37 -12.10
CA PRO A 33 -10.23 -32.51 -11.47
C PRO A 33 -10.34 -33.77 -12.33
N ASN A 34 -9.26 -34.56 -12.37
CA ASN A 34 -9.26 -35.85 -13.07
C ASN A 34 -9.98 -36.92 -12.23
N LEU A 35 -11.13 -37.40 -12.72
CA LEU A 35 -11.97 -38.40 -12.05
C LEU A 35 -11.52 -39.86 -12.30
N GLY A 36 -10.54 -40.10 -13.18
CA GLY A 36 -10.00 -41.45 -13.45
C GLY A 36 -9.05 -41.98 -12.37
N ARG A 37 -8.77 -41.19 -11.32
CA ARG A 37 -7.92 -41.59 -10.19
C ARG A 37 -8.71 -42.31 -9.11
N THR A 38 -8.01 -42.97 -8.18
CA THR A 38 -8.69 -43.55 -7.01
C THR A 38 -9.30 -42.46 -6.14
N TYR A 39 -10.37 -42.76 -5.41
CA TYR A 39 -11.07 -41.77 -4.60
C TYR A 39 -10.16 -41.09 -3.55
N PHE A 40 -9.21 -41.83 -2.97
CA PHE A 40 -8.22 -41.25 -2.05
C PHE A 40 -7.30 -40.25 -2.77
N GLN A 41 -6.80 -40.60 -3.96
CA GLN A 41 -5.95 -39.71 -4.76
C GLN A 41 -6.71 -38.44 -5.16
N GLN A 42 -7.96 -38.57 -5.59
CA GLN A 42 -8.83 -37.43 -5.92
C GLN A 42 -9.00 -36.47 -4.72
N LYS A 43 -9.33 -37.01 -3.54
CA LYS A 43 -9.44 -36.20 -2.32
C LYS A 43 -8.12 -35.55 -1.91
N TRP A 44 -7.01 -36.27 -2.04
CA TRP A 44 -5.69 -35.75 -1.71
C TRP A 44 -5.30 -34.58 -2.63
N ASP A 45 -5.55 -34.72 -3.93
CA ASP A 45 -5.28 -33.68 -4.92
C ASP A 45 -6.16 -32.46 -4.70
N ALA A 46 -7.47 -32.67 -4.48
CA ALA A 46 -8.42 -31.60 -4.17
C ALA A 46 -8.00 -30.83 -2.92
N LYS A 47 -7.64 -31.53 -1.83
CA LYS A 47 -7.09 -30.94 -0.60
C LYS A 47 -5.79 -30.17 -0.88
N ALA A 48 -4.87 -30.74 -1.64
CA ALA A 48 -3.58 -30.12 -1.92
C ALA A 48 -3.72 -28.82 -2.74
N ALA A 49 -4.64 -28.80 -3.72
CA ALA A 49 -4.94 -27.63 -4.55
C ALA A 49 -5.71 -26.57 -3.76
N SER A 50 -6.84 -26.94 -3.14
CA SER A 50 -7.68 -26.02 -2.39
C SER A 50 -6.95 -25.35 -1.22
N ARG A 51 -6.15 -26.09 -0.44
CA ARG A 51 -5.32 -25.53 0.65
C ARG A 51 -4.15 -24.69 0.19
N ALA A 52 -3.75 -24.81 -1.07
CA ALA A 52 -2.70 -23.95 -1.61
C ALA A 52 -3.19 -22.50 -1.75
N TYR A 53 -4.49 -22.33 -2.02
CA TYR A 53 -5.17 -21.05 -2.07
C TYR A 53 -5.73 -20.67 -0.70
N HIS A 54 -6.64 -21.48 -0.16
CA HIS A 54 -7.36 -21.21 1.09
C HIS A 54 -6.47 -21.44 2.30
N GLY A 55 -6.01 -20.36 2.93
CA GLY A 55 -5.31 -20.40 4.23
C GLY A 55 -3.94 -21.08 4.18
N GLU A 56 -3.16 -20.88 3.13
CA GLU A 56 -1.81 -21.47 2.94
C GLU A 56 -0.90 -21.31 4.17
N VAL A 57 -1.02 -20.16 4.85
CA VAL A 57 -0.25 -19.78 6.05
C VAL A 57 -0.68 -20.57 7.29
N ILE A 58 -1.91 -21.10 7.31
CA ILE A 58 -2.48 -21.83 8.44
C ILE A 58 -1.93 -23.26 8.45
N ARG A 59 -1.37 -23.68 9.59
CA ARG A 59 -0.91 -25.05 9.80
C ARG A 59 -2.08 -26.03 9.71
N GLU A 60 -1.84 -27.21 9.15
CA GLU A 60 -2.91 -28.19 8.91
C GLU A 60 -3.63 -28.63 10.19
N LYS A 61 -2.90 -28.83 11.30
CA LYS A 61 -3.49 -29.13 12.62
C LYS A 61 -4.47 -28.03 13.08
N LYS A 62 -4.15 -26.76 12.81
CA LYS A 62 -5.01 -25.62 13.15
C LYS A 62 -6.21 -25.55 12.22
N TRP A 63 -6.02 -25.74 10.91
CA TRP A 63 -7.11 -25.79 9.95
C TRP A 63 -8.12 -26.90 10.30
N LYS A 64 -7.66 -28.12 10.64
CA LYS A 64 -8.55 -29.23 11.04
C LYS A 64 -9.45 -28.90 12.25
N ARG A 65 -9.03 -27.99 13.13
CA ARG A 65 -9.84 -27.52 14.27
C ARG A 65 -10.79 -26.38 13.88
N LEU A 66 -10.42 -25.58 12.89
CA LEU A 66 -11.21 -24.46 12.38
C LEU A 66 -12.31 -24.93 11.40
N PHE A 67 -12.06 -26.03 10.68
CA PHE A 67 -13.00 -26.65 9.76
C PHE A 67 -14.32 -26.97 10.48
N LYS A 68 -15.43 -26.50 9.89
CA LYS A 68 -16.79 -26.73 10.37
C LYS A 68 -17.55 -27.59 9.36
N ARG A 69 -18.27 -28.58 9.87
CA ARG A 69 -19.17 -29.43 9.07
C ARG A 69 -20.46 -28.69 8.71
N SER A 70 -20.88 -27.77 9.58
CA SER A 70 -22.03 -26.89 9.34
C SER A 70 -21.66 -25.82 8.32
N ILE A 71 -22.45 -25.75 7.25
CA ILE A 71 -22.29 -24.78 6.17
C ILE A 71 -23.45 -23.80 6.23
N PRO A 72 -23.20 -22.48 6.42
CA PRO A 72 -24.27 -21.49 6.46
C PRO A 72 -24.82 -21.23 5.05
N ALA A 73 -26.15 -21.22 4.92
CA ALA A 73 -26.87 -20.97 3.68
C ALA A 73 -28.14 -20.16 3.96
N VAL A 74 -28.63 -19.47 2.93
CA VAL A 74 -29.86 -18.66 2.99
C VAL A 74 -30.71 -18.91 1.75
N VAL A 75 -32.03 -18.89 1.94
CA VAL A 75 -33.02 -19.00 0.87
C VAL A 75 -33.73 -17.66 0.75
N PRO A 76 -33.69 -16.99 -0.41
CA PRO A 76 -34.49 -15.77 -0.61
C PRO A 76 -35.97 -16.16 -0.75
N MET A 77 -36.84 -15.51 0.01
CA MET A 77 -38.29 -15.64 -0.10
C MET A 77 -38.87 -14.34 -0.64
N ASP A 78 -39.76 -14.44 -1.63
CA ASP A 78 -40.46 -13.27 -2.17
C ASP A 78 -41.59 -12.86 -1.22
N HIS A 79 -41.54 -11.61 -0.75
CA HIS A 79 -42.54 -11.05 0.14
C HIS A 79 -43.93 -10.95 -0.52
N LYS A 80 -43.99 -10.80 -1.86
CA LYS A 80 -45.28 -10.76 -2.58
C LYS A 80 -45.99 -12.11 -2.55
N TYR A 81 -45.23 -13.19 -2.65
CA TYR A 81 -45.76 -14.54 -2.56
C TYR A 81 -46.27 -14.82 -1.13
N LEU A 82 -45.48 -14.50 -0.11
CA LEU A 82 -45.85 -14.66 1.30
C LEU A 82 -47.11 -13.88 1.71
N ALA A 83 -47.39 -12.74 1.05
CA ALA A 83 -48.59 -11.96 1.31
C ALA A 83 -49.87 -12.56 0.69
N ARG A 84 -49.74 -13.35 -0.38
CA ARG A 84 -50.86 -13.92 -1.14
C ARG A 84 -51.15 -15.36 -0.75
N HIS A 85 -50.12 -16.10 -0.37
CA HIS A 85 -50.17 -17.53 -0.13
C HIS A 85 -49.58 -17.85 1.24
N ASP A 86 -50.21 -18.79 1.95
CA ASP A 86 -49.75 -19.33 3.23
C ASP A 86 -48.87 -20.60 3.07
N GLY A 87 -48.72 -21.08 1.83
CA GLY A 87 -47.93 -22.25 1.47
C GLY A 87 -48.74 -23.55 1.39
N SER A 88 -50.05 -23.53 1.68
CA SER A 88 -50.93 -24.69 1.59
C SER A 88 -50.99 -25.29 0.18
N GLU A 89 -50.84 -24.47 -0.86
CA GLU A 89 -50.85 -24.91 -2.25
C GLU A 89 -49.63 -25.76 -2.64
N GLN A 90 -48.52 -25.63 -1.90
CA GLN A 90 -47.34 -26.48 -2.07
C GLN A 90 -47.58 -27.92 -1.59
N ALA A 91 -48.55 -28.13 -0.69
CA ALA A 91 -48.94 -29.43 -0.17
C ALA A 91 -50.15 -30.04 -0.90
N ALA A 92 -50.67 -29.37 -1.94
CA ALA A 92 -51.80 -29.87 -2.73
C ALA A 92 -51.54 -31.27 -3.31
N GLY A 93 -52.60 -31.99 -3.69
CA GLY A 93 -52.51 -33.36 -4.17
C GLY A 93 -52.23 -34.34 -3.04
N ARG A 94 -51.05 -34.98 -3.06
CA ARG A 94 -50.60 -35.98 -2.06
C ARG A 94 -49.45 -35.48 -1.18
N GLY A 95 -49.30 -34.16 -1.04
CA GLY A 95 -48.28 -33.53 -0.19
C GLY A 95 -46.97 -33.14 -0.90
N ALA A 96 -46.79 -33.50 -2.18
CA ALA A 96 -45.64 -33.09 -3.00
C ALA A 96 -45.95 -31.91 -3.95
N GLY A 97 -47.16 -31.36 -3.86
CA GLY A 97 -47.72 -30.40 -4.81
C GLY A 97 -48.70 -31.07 -5.77
N ALA A 98 -49.58 -30.26 -6.35
CA ALA A 98 -50.50 -30.71 -7.40
C ALA A 98 -49.72 -31.15 -8.64
N ASP A 99 -50.17 -32.21 -9.30
CA ASP A 99 -49.59 -32.68 -10.57
C ASP A 99 -49.70 -31.56 -11.62
N ARG A 100 -48.57 -31.22 -12.26
CA ARG A 100 -48.51 -30.13 -13.26
C ARG A 100 -48.21 -30.71 -14.63
N ASN A 101 -48.94 -30.24 -15.65
CA ASN A 101 -48.74 -30.63 -17.05
C ASN A 101 -47.59 -29.89 -17.74
N GLU A 102 -47.10 -28.79 -17.16
CA GLU A 102 -46.02 -27.97 -17.71
C GLU A 102 -44.73 -28.09 -16.88
N GLU A 103 -43.58 -28.16 -17.57
CA GLU A 103 -42.26 -28.13 -16.93
C GLU A 103 -41.97 -26.74 -16.37
N GLN A 104 -42.08 -26.60 -15.05
CA GLN A 104 -41.62 -25.39 -14.37
C GLN A 104 -40.10 -25.44 -14.19
N LYS A 105 -39.45 -24.28 -14.35
CA LYS A 105 -38.00 -24.19 -14.20
C LYS A 105 -37.60 -24.40 -12.73
N ASP A 106 -36.88 -25.49 -12.47
CA ASP A 106 -36.34 -25.77 -11.14
C ASP A 106 -35.45 -24.64 -10.62
N PRO A 107 -35.50 -24.34 -9.31
CA PRO A 107 -34.63 -23.35 -8.71
C PRO A 107 -33.16 -23.79 -8.85
N GLN A 108 -32.28 -22.82 -9.07
CA GLN A 108 -30.86 -23.11 -9.25
C GLN A 108 -30.25 -23.75 -7.99
N MET A 109 -29.45 -24.81 -8.17
CA MET A 109 -28.79 -25.53 -7.08
C MET A 109 -27.94 -24.59 -6.21
N THR A 110 -28.10 -24.70 -4.88
CA THR A 110 -27.26 -24.00 -3.89
C THR A 110 -25.88 -24.69 -3.76
N PRO A 111 -24.75 -24.02 -4.06
CA PRO A 111 -23.43 -24.64 -4.08
C PRO A 111 -22.80 -24.73 -2.67
N TYR A 112 -23.33 -25.62 -1.81
CA TYR A 112 -22.84 -25.79 -0.43
C TYR A 112 -21.34 -26.08 -0.35
N MET A 113 -20.82 -26.97 -1.20
CA MET A 113 -19.43 -27.45 -1.10
C MET A 113 -18.38 -26.37 -1.40
N GLN A 114 -18.74 -25.29 -2.10
CA GLN A 114 -17.84 -24.15 -2.29
C GLN A 114 -17.58 -23.38 -0.97
N MET A 115 -18.47 -23.52 0.00
CA MET A 115 -18.34 -22.90 1.32
C MET A 115 -17.38 -23.64 2.26
N THR A 116 -16.74 -24.74 1.85
CA THR A 116 -15.83 -25.54 2.71
C THR A 116 -14.83 -24.70 3.51
N TYR A 117 -14.37 -23.58 2.96
CA TYR A 117 -13.37 -22.68 3.55
C TYR A 117 -13.93 -21.41 4.19
N TRP A 118 -15.26 -21.28 4.34
CA TRP A 118 -15.91 -20.11 4.94
C TRP A 118 -15.33 -19.66 6.29
N PRO A 119 -14.86 -20.55 7.20
CA PRO A 119 -14.29 -20.10 8.48
C PRO A 119 -12.98 -19.31 8.32
N ILE A 120 -12.28 -19.43 7.20
CA ILE A 120 -11.04 -18.68 6.92
C ILE A 120 -11.36 -17.23 6.60
N GLU A 121 -12.47 -16.96 5.89
CA GLU A 121 -12.89 -15.61 5.50
C GLU A 121 -13.25 -14.73 6.71
N ARG A 122 -13.51 -15.33 7.88
CA ARG A 122 -13.68 -14.61 9.15
C ARG A 122 -12.38 -14.01 9.70
N ARG A 123 -11.23 -14.48 9.25
CA ARG A 123 -9.95 -14.04 9.81
C ARG A 123 -9.62 -12.64 9.32
N LEU A 124 -9.08 -11.81 10.21
CA LEU A 124 -8.68 -10.44 9.90
C LEU A 124 -7.69 -10.37 8.71
N ASP A 125 -6.70 -11.27 8.66
CA ASP A 125 -5.73 -11.29 7.55
C ASP A 125 -6.36 -11.64 6.19
N THR A 126 -7.38 -12.49 6.16
CA THR A 126 -8.12 -12.81 4.94
C THR A 126 -9.08 -11.68 4.56
N ALA A 127 -9.80 -11.10 5.51
CA ALA A 127 -10.72 -10.00 5.26
C ALA A 127 -10.03 -8.77 4.64
N ILE A 128 -8.84 -8.40 5.12
CA ILE A 128 -8.01 -7.31 4.56
C ILE A 128 -7.60 -7.60 3.10
N PHE A 129 -7.30 -8.85 2.77
CA PHE A 129 -7.00 -9.22 1.39
C PHE A 129 -8.24 -9.15 0.50
N ARG A 130 -9.41 -9.56 1.02
CA ARG A 130 -10.68 -9.52 0.29
C ARG A 130 -11.21 -8.09 0.08
N SER A 131 -10.85 -7.14 0.93
CA SER A 131 -11.18 -5.72 0.76
C SER A 131 -10.25 -4.99 -0.22
N LEU A 132 -9.34 -5.70 -0.88
CA LEU A 132 -8.34 -5.16 -1.81
C LEU A 132 -7.32 -4.20 -1.17
N PHE A 133 -7.15 -4.24 0.16
CA PHE A 133 -6.16 -3.42 0.88
C PHE A 133 -4.74 -4.00 0.86
N ALA A 134 -4.59 -5.27 0.47
CA ALA A 134 -3.31 -5.95 0.38
C ALA A 134 -3.21 -6.79 -0.89
N SER A 135 -2.01 -6.92 -1.45
CA SER A 135 -1.78 -7.72 -2.67
C SER A 135 -1.79 -9.22 -2.43
N SER A 136 -1.64 -9.65 -1.17
CA SER A 136 -1.65 -11.07 -0.77
C SER A 136 -2.06 -11.23 0.70
N VAL A 137 -2.55 -12.41 1.06
CA VAL A 137 -2.88 -12.74 2.46
C VAL A 137 -1.63 -12.72 3.37
N ARG A 138 -0.45 -13.05 2.81
CA ARG A 138 0.81 -12.96 3.55
C ARG A 138 1.18 -11.51 3.88
N GLN A 139 0.95 -10.59 2.94
CA GLN A 139 1.17 -9.16 3.15
C GLN A 139 0.13 -8.58 4.13
N ALA A 140 -1.15 -8.93 3.97
CA ALA A 140 -2.18 -8.54 4.93
C ALA A 140 -1.84 -8.97 6.37
N ARG A 141 -1.34 -10.20 6.53
CA ARG A 141 -0.85 -10.70 7.82
C ARG A 141 0.30 -9.85 8.37
N GLN A 142 1.22 -9.39 7.52
CA GLN A 142 2.31 -8.51 7.95
C GLN A 142 1.78 -7.16 8.43
N PHE A 143 0.81 -6.56 7.72
CA PHE A 143 0.19 -5.31 8.15
C PHE A 143 -0.41 -5.41 9.55
N VAL A 144 -1.11 -6.51 9.82
CA VAL A 144 -1.66 -6.77 11.16
C VAL A 144 -0.54 -6.93 12.20
N VAL A 145 0.48 -7.74 11.93
CA VAL A 145 1.59 -7.99 12.88
C VAL A 145 2.41 -6.72 13.17
N HIS A 146 2.64 -5.88 12.14
CA HIS A 146 3.28 -4.57 12.32
C HIS A 146 2.35 -3.53 12.93
N GLY A 147 1.07 -3.88 13.10
CA GLY A 147 0.13 -3.05 13.82
C GLY A 147 -0.34 -1.81 13.03
N MET A 148 -0.40 -1.94 11.71
CA MET A 148 -0.94 -0.95 10.77
C MET A 148 -2.47 -1.05 10.64
N VAL A 149 -3.10 -1.96 11.40
CA VAL A 149 -4.53 -2.28 11.31
C VAL A 149 -5.22 -1.99 12.63
N LYS A 150 -6.38 -1.34 12.55
CA LYS A 150 -7.29 -1.09 13.66
C LYS A 150 -8.62 -1.81 13.42
N VAL A 151 -9.20 -2.39 14.46
CA VAL A 151 -10.56 -2.95 14.47
C VAL A 151 -11.36 -2.19 15.51
N ASN A 152 -12.49 -1.60 15.12
CA ASN A 152 -13.33 -0.75 15.96
C ASN A 152 -12.51 0.32 16.70
N GLY A 153 -11.58 0.97 15.99
CA GLY A 153 -10.65 1.98 16.53
C GLY A 153 -9.45 1.44 17.32
N LYS A 154 -9.46 0.17 17.74
CA LYS A 154 -8.39 -0.44 18.55
C LYS A 154 -7.37 -1.16 17.66
N LYS A 155 -6.08 -0.96 17.93
CA LYS A 155 -4.98 -1.62 17.21
C LYS A 155 -4.94 -3.11 17.59
N VAL A 156 -5.08 -4.01 16.61
CA VAL A 156 -5.10 -5.46 16.83
C VAL A 156 -3.89 -6.11 16.14
N PRO A 157 -2.86 -6.58 16.87
CA PRO A 157 -1.67 -7.20 16.27
C PRO A 157 -1.85 -8.70 15.93
N TYR A 158 -3.08 -9.22 16.05
CA TYR A 158 -3.39 -10.64 15.91
C TYR A 158 -4.05 -10.93 14.56
N PRO A 159 -3.30 -11.43 13.55
CA PRO A 159 -3.90 -11.83 12.27
C PRO A 159 -4.86 -13.01 12.39
N GLY A 160 -4.86 -13.70 13.54
CA GLY A 160 -5.79 -14.76 13.86
C GLY A 160 -7.14 -14.30 14.39
N TYR A 161 -7.33 -12.99 14.58
CA TYR A 161 -8.59 -12.42 15.05
C TYR A 161 -9.74 -12.81 14.11
N LEU A 162 -10.83 -13.31 14.69
CA LEU A 162 -12.03 -13.68 13.96
C LEU A 162 -13.02 -12.53 14.08
N LEU A 163 -13.32 -11.92 12.94
CA LEU A 163 -14.30 -10.84 12.86
C LEU A 163 -15.69 -11.35 13.22
N ASN A 164 -16.41 -10.51 13.94
CA ASN A 164 -17.83 -10.64 14.21
C ASN A 164 -18.61 -9.74 13.25
N PRO A 165 -19.85 -10.13 12.88
CA PRO A 165 -20.74 -9.25 12.12
C PRO A 165 -20.84 -7.87 12.77
N GLY A 166 -20.63 -6.81 11.99
CA GLY A 166 -20.59 -5.42 12.44
C GLY A 166 -19.19 -4.86 12.71
N ASP A 167 -18.15 -5.69 12.82
CA ASP A 167 -16.79 -5.19 13.06
C ASP A 167 -16.27 -4.36 11.88
N MET A 168 -15.79 -3.16 12.18
CA MET A 168 -15.11 -2.29 11.23
C MET A 168 -13.60 -2.45 11.37
N PHE A 169 -12.89 -2.74 10.29
CA PHE A 169 -11.43 -2.74 10.27
C PHE A 169 -10.89 -1.68 9.30
N GLN A 170 -9.84 -0.99 9.72
CA GLN A 170 -9.17 0.07 8.97
C GLN A 170 -7.69 -0.26 8.85
N VAL A 171 -7.13 -0.04 7.66
CA VAL A 171 -5.70 -0.20 7.36
C VAL A 171 -5.09 1.17 7.11
N GLU A 172 -3.84 1.36 7.50
CA GLU A 172 -3.08 2.57 7.19
C GLU A 172 -3.02 2.83 5.67
N PRO A 173 -3.47 4.00 5.18
CA PRO A 173 -3.55 4.28 3.74
C PRO A 173 -2.21 4.16 3.00
N GLU A 174 -1.10 4.55 3.63
CA GLU A 174 0.22 4.43 3.00
C GLU A 174 0.62 2.97 2.73
N ALA A 175 0.26 2.07 3.65
CA ALA A 175 0.50 0.64 3.49
C ALA A 175 -0.37 0.04 2.37
N VAL A 176 -1.63 0.49 2.26
CA VAL A 176 -2.53 0.10 1.17
C VAL A 176 -2.03 0.57 -0.18
N MET A 177 -1.65 1.84 -0.29
CA MET A 177 -1.08 2.42 -1.51
C MET A 177 0.21 1.69 -1.93
N PHE A 178 1.04 1.28 -0.97
CA PHE A 178 2.21 0.45 -1.23
C PHE A 178 1.88 -0.96 -1.72
N ALA A 179 0.86 -1.61 -1.16
CA ALA A 179 0.47 -2.95 -1.57
C ALA A 179 -0.17 -3.00 -2.95
N THR A 180 -1.07 -2.06 -3.22
CA THR A 180 -1.91 -2.00 -4.41
C THR A 180 -1.24 -1.26 -5.56
N GLY A 181 -0.24 -0.43 -5.27
CA GLY A 181 0.50 0.35 -6.25
C GLY A 181 1.48 -0.48 -7.08
N ALA A 182 1.86 0.06 -8.23
CA ALA A 182 2.95 -0.46 -9.04
C ALA A 182 4.28 -0.42 -8.27
N PRO A 183 5.15 -1.44 -8.45
CA PRO A 183 6.41 -1.51 -7.73
C PRO A 183 7.31 -0.32 -8.08
N LYS A 184 7.89 0.32 -7.06
CA LYS A 184 8.91 1.37 -7.22
C LYS A 184 10.22 0.72 -7.68
N THR A 185 10.54 0.84 -8.96
CA THR A 185 11.82 0.38 -9.50
C THR A 185 12.94 1.29 -9.01
N ARG A 186 13.75 0.82 -8.05
CA ARG A 186 14.97 1.52 -7.64
C ARG A 186 16.01 1.41 -8.75
N SER A 187 16.61 2.55 -9.12
CA SER A 187 17.79 2.60 -9.99
C SER A 187 18.91 1.72 -9.42
N ALA A 188 19.82 1.24 -10.28
CA ALA A 188 20.93 0.39 -9.84
C ALA A 188 21.74 1.05 -8.70
N VAL A 189 21.94 2.36 -8.79
CA VAL A 189 22.59 3.19 -7.74
C VAL A 189 21.79 3.16 -6.43
N ALA A 190 20.47 3.37 -6.48
CA ALA A 190 19.63 3.32 -5.28
C ALA A 190 19.56 1.92 -4.65
N ARG A 191 19.76 0.85 -5.43
CA ARG A 191 19.92 -0.52 -4.89
C ARG A 191 21.25 -0.69 -4.17
N ARG A 192 22.36 -0.18 -4.72
CA ARG A 192 23.70 -0.22 -4.08
C ARG A 192 23.70 0.53 -2.75
N ILE A 193 23.25 1.79 -2.74
CA ILE A 193 23.16 2.60 -1.51
C ILE A 193 22.30 1.90 -0.44
N SER A 194 21.20 1.26 -0.84
CA SER A 194 20.36 0.52 0.11
C SER A 194 21.01 -0.76 0.63
N ALA A 195 21.82 -1.42 -0.19
CA ALA A 195 22.59 -2.59 0.21
C ALA A 195 23.70 -2.18 1.18
N GLU A 196 24.42 -1.10 0.89
CA GLU A 196 25.43 -0.49 1.77
C GLU A 196 24.81 -0.06 3.11
N LYS A 197 23.69 0.69 3.11
CA LYS A 197 22.99 1.05 4.36
C LYS A 197 22.53 -0.18 5.15
N LYS A 198 22.14 -1.26 4.47
CA LYS A 198 21.72 -2.50 5.13
C LYS A 198 22.91 -3.28 5.68
N ALA A 199 24.05 -3.29 4.97
CA ALA A 199 25.30 -3.87 5.42
C ALA A 199 25.82 -3.10 6.65
N ALA A 200 25.90 -1.77 6.56
CA ALA A 200 26.27 -0.90 7.68
C ALA A 200 25.32 -1.08 8.88
N ARG A 201 24.01 -1.27 8.66
CA ARG A 201 23.05 -1.57 9.74
C ARG A 201 23.22 -3.00 10.32
N GLY A 202 23.71 -3.93 9.51
CA GLY A 202 24.05 -5.28 9.95
C GLY A 202 25.33 -5.27 10.79
N GLU A 203 26.34 -4.54 10.33
CA GLU A 203 27.63 -4.35 10.98
C GLU A 203 27.50 -3.59 12.30
N THR A 204 26.69 -2.52 12.35
CA THR A 204 26.36 -1.83 13.61
C THR A 204 25.63 -2.76 14.58
N ARG A 205 24.72 -3.62 14.12
CA ARG A 205 24.08 -4.63 14.98
C ARG A 205 25.00 -5.75 15.46
N THR A 206 26.07 -6.05 14.74
CA THR A 206 27.07 -7.04 15.19
C THR A 206 28.16 -6.40 16.06
N ASN A 207 28.43 -5.11 15.87
CA ASN A 207 29.42 -4.34 16.62
C ASN A 207 28.81 -3.59 17.81
N GLU A 208 27.48 -3.59 17.99
CA GLU A 208 26.83 -3.21 19.23
C GLU A 208 27.19 -4.26 20.30
N PRO A 209 28.04 -3.93 21.30
CA PRO A 209 28.17 -4.79 22.48
C PRO A 209 26.79 -4.88 23.13
N LYS A 210 26.39 -6.08 23.58
CA LYS A 210 25.16 -6.28 24.36
C LYS A 210 25.11 -5.23 25.48
N ASP A 211 24.04 -4.44 25.49
CA ASP A 211 23.81 -3.30 26.38
C ASP A 211 24.35 -3.52 27.81
N GLN A 212 25.48 -2.90 28.12
CA GLN A 212 25.75 -2.36 29.44
C GLN A 212 25.39 -0.89 29.35
N GLU A 213 24.40 -0.45 30.13
CA GLU A 213 23.98 0.95 30.15
C GLU A 213 25.19 1.85 30.50
N PRO A 214 25.49 2.89 29.70
CA PRO A 214 26.61 3.77 29.99
C PRO A 214 26.32 4.54 31.28
N SER A 215 27.30 4.59 32.18
CA SER A 215 27.19 5.37 33.41
C SER A 215 27.07 6.87 33.11
N ILE A 216 26.35 7.58 33.97
CA ILE A 216 26.08 9.03 33.86
C ILE A 216 27.39 9.87 33.72
N ALA A 217 28.54 9.33 34.12
CA ALA A 217 29.85 9.96 33.98
C ALA A 217 30.34 10.09 32.52
N GLU A 218 29.97 9.17 31.62
CA GLU A 218 30.43 9.20 30.22
C GLU A 218 29.59 10.12 29.32
N LEU A 219 28.31 10.30 29.67
CA LEU A 219 27.42 11.27 29.00
C LEU A 219 27.81 12.72 29.38
N ALA A 220 28.27 12.94 30.61
CA ALA A 220 28.76 14.25 31.08
C ALA A 220 30.07 14.70 30.40
N ALA A 221 30.88 13.77 29.86
CA ALA A 221 32.14 14.09 29.18
C ALA A 221 31.95 14.56 27.72
N LYS A 222 30.78 14.29 27.11
CA LYS A 222 30.50 14.61 25.69
C LYS A 222 29.72 15.90 25.45
N GLU A 223 29.18 16.54 26.49
CA GLU A 223 28.36 17.76 26.36
C GLU A 223 29.13 19.09 26.37
N LYS A 224 30.47 19.09 26.50
CA LYS A 224 31.25 20.32 26.25
C LYS A 224 31.55 20.47 24.76
N ARG A 225 30.55 20.92 24.00
CA ARG A 225 30.78 21.53 22.68
C ARG A 225 31.60 22.80 22.96
N ALA A 226 32.90 22.73 22.72
CA ALA A 226 33.79 23.87 22.94
C ALA A 226 33.30 25.05 22.10
N GLU A 227 32.97 26.15 22.77
CA GLU A 227 32.71 27.42 22.09
C GLU A 227 33.95 27.76 21.25
N PRO A 228 33.77 28.22 19.99
CA PRO A 228 34.90 28.54 19.12
C PRO A 228 35.80 29.54 19.84
N THR A 229 37.08 29.23 19.91
CA THR A 229 38.04 30.09 20.58
C THR A 229 38.06 31.47 19.90
N HIS A 230 38.28 32.56 20.63
CA HIS A 230 38.31 33.91 20.03
C HIS A 230 39.30 34.04 18.85
N THR A 231 40.31 33.18 18.80
CA THR A 231 41.25 33.06 17.68
C THR A 231 40.60 32.52 16.40
N GLU A 232 39.70 31.54 16.50
CA GLU A 232 38.93 30.98 15.37
C GLU A 232 37.86 31.96 14.86
N LEU A 233 37.28 32.78 15.75
CA LEU A 233 36.38 33.87 15.37
C LEU A 233 37.11 34.97 14.60
N LYS A 234 38.39 35.23 14.92
CA LYS A 234 39.21 36.20 14.20
C LYS A 234 39.58 35.71 12.81
N THR A 235 39.96 34.45 12.64
CA THR A 235 40.33 33.88 11.33
C THR A 235 39.13 33.88 10.38
N SER A 236 37.95 33.49 10.85
CA SER A 236 36.72 33.52 10.05
C SER A 236 36.29 34.94 9.65
N MET A 237 36.42 35.94 10.53
CA MET A 237 36.20 37.35 10.15
C MET A 237 37.21 37.85 9.10
N GLN A 238 38.46 37.37 9.13
CA GLN A 238 39.47 37.67 8.11
C GLN A 238 39.14 37.03 6.76
N GLU A 239 38.57 35.82 6.74
CA GLU A 239 38.08 35.17 5.51
C GLU A 239 36.90 35.91 4.88
N ILE A 240 35.96 36.42 5.69
CA ILE A 240 34.87 37.28 5.18
C ILE A 240 35.45 38.53 4.53
N MET A 241 36.51 39.11 5.11
CA MET A 241 37.18 40.28 4.58
C MET A 241 37.84 40.03 3.21
N THR A 242 38.50 38.88 3.03
CA THR A 242 39.10 38.53 1.74
C THR A 242 38.03 38.31 0.67
N ASN A 243 36.92 37.65 1.03
CA ASN A 243 35.79 37.44 0.11
C ASN A 243 35.13 38.77 -0.33
N VAL A 244 35.05 39.76 0.55
CA VAL A 244 34.54 41.10 0.20
C VAL A 244 35.51 41.85 -0.71
N ASP A 245 36.81 41.73 -0.46
CA ASP A 245 37.84 42.35 -1.30
C ASP A 245 37.87 41.72 -2.70
N GLU A 246 37.65 40.42 -2.83
CA GLU A 246 37.46 39.74 -4.13
C GLU A 246 36.22 40.22 -4.89
N VAL A 247 35.09 40.45 -4.21
CA VAL A 247 33.89 40.97 -4.88
C VAL A 247 34.11 42.42 -5.35
N LEU A 248 34.88 43.22 -4.60
CA LEU A 248 35.18 44.61 -4.97
C LEU A 248 36.11 44.76 -6.17
N THR A 249 36.93 43.76 -6.50
CA THR A 249 37.77 43.77 -7.71
C THR A 249 36.97 43.48 -8.98
N THR A 250 35.78 42.89 -8.88
CA THR A 250 34.90 42.64 -10.02
C THR A 250 34.22 43.91 -10.55
N GLU A 251 33.82 43.90 -11.84
CA GLU A 251 33.15 45.02 -12.49
C GLU A 251 31.68 45.15 -12.04
N LEU A 252 31.49 45.87 -10.92
CA LEU A 252 30.17 46.16 -10.36
C LEU A 252 29.70 47.61 -10.63
N LYS A 253 28.39 47.81 -10.66
CA LYS A 253 27.76 49.15 -10.73
C LYS A 253 28.19 49.99 -9.52
N ALA A 254 28.31 51.31 -9.71
CA ALA A 254 28.78 52.23 -8.66
C ALA A 254 28.00 52.13 -7.34
N LYS A 255 26.66 51.95 -7.40
CA LYS A 255 25.80 51.78 -6.22
C LYS A 255 26.04 50.46 -5.48
N ASP A 256 26.37 49.38 -6.19
CA ASP A 256 26.64 48.08 -5.59
C ASP A 256 28.04 48.05 -4.98
N LYS A 257 29.03 48.70 -5.62
CA LYS A 257 30.36 48.95 -5.04
C LYS A 257 30.29 49.74 -3.74
N GLN A 258 29.37 50.69 -3.61
CA GLN A 258 29.16 51.46 -2.39
C GLN A 258 28.71 50.57 -1.22
N LYS A 259 27.73 49.68 -1.44
CA LYS A 259 27.24 48.75 -0.41
C LYS A 259 28.31 47.78 0.09
N PHE A 260 29.14 47.23 -0.81
CA PHE A 260 30.26 46.37 -0.42
C PHE A 260 31.37 47.14 0.32
N ARG A 261 31.58 48.43 0.05
CA ARG A 261 32.50 49.29 0.82
C ARG A 261 31.99 49.60 2.23
N GLU A 262 30.69 49.84 2.38
CA GLU A 262 30.05 50.03 3.69
C GLU A 262 30.10 48.75 4.53
N PHE A 263 29.85 47.59 3.91
CA PHE A 263 30.01 46.28 4.56
C PHE A 263 31.48 45.96 4.91
N ARG A 264 32.43 46.32 4.04
CA ARG A 264 33.86 46.21 4.36
C ARG A 264 34.24 46.99 5.62
N LEU A 265 33.64 48.17 5.83
CA LEU A 265 33.85 48.96 7.04
C LEU A 265 33.24 48.31 8.29
N SER A 266 32.10 47.62 8.18
CA SER A 266 31.50 46.88 9.31
C SER A 266 32.36 45.68 9.71
N VAL A 267 32.87 44.91 8.74
CA VAL A 267 33.78 43.78 8.97
C VAL A 267 35.10 44.26 9.60
N LYS A 268 35.70 45.37 9.12
CA LYS A 268 36.89 45.98 9.77
C LYS A 268 36.65 46.36 11.22
N LYS A 269 35.49 46.95 11.54
CA LYS A 269 35.11 47.31 12.91
C LYS A 269 34.92 46.08 13.80
N ALA A 270 34.36 45.00 13.25
CA ALA A 270 34.19 43.73 13.96
C ALA A 270 35.55 43.06 14.25
N ILE A 271 36.47 43.03 13.27
CA ILE A 271 37.85 42.53 13.46
C ILE A 271 38.60 43.35 14.52
N ALA A 272 38.43 44.67 14.55
CA ALA A 272 39.07 45.51 15.58
C ALA A 272 38.58 45.18 17.01
N LYS A 273 37.35 44.68 17.15
CA LYS A 273 36.71 44.28 18.42
C LYS A 273 36.64 42.75 18.61
N TRP A 274 37.50 41.98 17.94
CA TRP A 274 37.45 40.50 17.93
C TRP A 274 37.49 39.83 19.32
N LYS A 275 38.14 40.45 20.31
CA LYS A 275 38.17 39.94 21.70
C LYS A 275 36.82 40.02 22.42
N ALA A 276 35.90 40.84 21.92
CA ALA A 276 34.54 40.98 22.44
C ALA A 276 33.49 40.39 21.47
N ALA A 277 33.93 39.69 20.42
CA ALA A 277 33.04 39.11 19.42
C ALA A 277 32.40 37.82 19.94
N SER A 278 31.08 37.70 19.77
CA SER A 278 30.32 36.48 20.03
C SER A 278 30.08 35.70 18.71
N PRO A 279 29.80 34.39 18.77
CA PRO A 279 29.45 33.59 17.58
C PRO A 279 28.26 34.15 16.79
N GLU A 280 27.35 34.87 17.45
CA GLU A 280 26.22 35.55 16.82
C GLU A 280 26.68 36.67 15.89
N THR A 281 27.74 37.41 16.25
CA THR A 281 28.27 38.48 15.38
C THR A 281 28.80 37.94 14.06
N LEU A 282 29.44 36.76 14.07
CA LEU A 282 29.92 36.09 12.87
C LEU A 282 28.75 35.69 11.96
N SER A 283 27.73 35.05 12.53
CA SER A 283 26.51 34.63 11.82
C SER A 283 25.80 35.83 11.16
N THR A 284 25.73 36.97 11.84
CA THR A 284 25.10 38.18 11.27
C THR A 284 25.88 38.74 10.07
N LEU A 285 27.21 38.70 10.10
CA LEU A 285 28.05 39.19 8.99
C LEU A 285 27.94 38.27 7.76
N ASP A 286 27.92 36.95 7.97
CA ASP A 286 27.71 35.97 6.89
C ASP A 286 26.32 36.09 6.24
N ALA A 287 25.28 36.33 7.04
CA ALA A 287 23.93 36.57 6.53
C ALA A 287 23.86 37.86 5.69
N GLN A 288 24.53 38.94 6.12
CA GLN A 288 24.58 40.19 5.37
C GLN A 288 25.34 40.05 4.04
N PHE A 289 26.44 39.30 4.02
CA PHE A 289 27.22 39.06 2.81
C PHE A 289 26.44 38.22 1.78
N SER A 290 25.78 37.15 2.23
CA SER A 290 24.97 36.29 1.35
C SER A 290 23.79 37.03 0.74
N PHE A 291 23.11 37.89 1.50
CA PHE A 291 22.03 38.74 1.01
C PHE A 291 22.48 39.71 -0.11
N LEU A 292 23.64 40.35 0.06
CA LEU A 292 24.18 41.26 -0.97
C LEU A 292 24.54 40.51 -2.27
N LYS A 293 25.03 39.27 -2.16
CA LYS A 293 25.34 38.41 -3.30
C LYS A 293 24.09 37.97 -4.05
N GLU A 294 23.00 37.69 -3.35
CA GLU A 294 21.71 37.30 -3.94
C GLU A 294 21.04 38.48 -4.69
N GLN A 295 21.11 39.70 -4.15
CA GLN A 295 20.61 40.91 -4.84
C GLN A 295 21.31 41.19 -6.17
N LEU A 296 22.57 40.76 -6.30
CA LEU A 296 23.35 40.91 -7.52
C LEU A 296 22.95 39.87 -8.58
N ALA A 297 22.66 38.64 -8.15
CA ALA A 297 22.20 37.56 -9.03
C ALA A 297 20.77 37.80 -9.57
N ALA A 298 19.88 38.43 -8.81
CA ALA A 298 18.50 38.68 -9.22
C ALA A 298 18.36 39.73 -10.36
N LYS A 299 19.37 40.58 -10.57
CA LYS A 299 19.31 41.67 -11.56
C LYS A 299 19.83 41.30 -12.96
N THR A 300 20.47 40.14 -13.12
CA THR A 300 21.12 39.74 -14.38
C THR A 300 20.24 38.86 -15.28
N GLY A 301 19.02 38.49 -14.84
CA GLY A 301 18.12 37.64 -15.62
C GLY A 301 16.81 38.33 -15.99
N THR A 302 16.68 38.84 -17.22
CA THR A 302 15.38 39.00 -17.91
C THR A 302 15.59 39.37 -19.38
N ALA A 303 15.45 38.39 -20.27
CA ALA A 303 15.10 38.63 -21.67
C ALA A 303 14.40 37.37 -22.21
N ALA A 304 13.13 37.51 -22.59
CA ALA A 304 12.42 36.59 -23.47
C ALA A 304 11.61 37.43 -24.47
N PRO A 305 11.76 37.23 -25.79
CA PRO A 305 10.90 37.87 -26.77
C PRO A 305 9.71 36.97 -27.12
N SER A 306 8.52 37.56 -27.13
CA SER A 306 7.31 37.02 -27.74
C SER A 306 7.29 37.39 -29.23
N GLY A 307 7.15 36.40 -30.10
CA GLY A 307 6.93 36.59 -31.53
C GLY A 307 5.58 35.98 -31.92
N ASP A 308 4.70 36.83 -32.44
CA ASP A 308 3.34 36.51 -32.85
C ASP A 308 3.34 35.66 -34.13
N ALA A 309 2.60 34.55 -34.10
CA ALA A 309 2.29 33.74 -35.27
C ALA A 309 0.77 33.65 -35.42
N GLU A 310 0.26 34.04 -36.59
CA GLU A 310 -1.17 34.03 -36.88
C GLU A 310 -1.75 32.60 -36.84
N PRO A 311 -2.92 32.39 -36.23
CA PRO A 311 -3.40 31.05 -35.93
C PRO A 311 -4.25 30.45 -37.08
N LEU A 312 -3.82 29.29 -37.56
CA LEU A 312 -4.34 28.45 -38.65
C LEU A 312 -5.77 27.87 -38.48
N PHE A 313 -6.54 28.29 -37.48
CA PHE A 313 -7.83 27.68 -37.12
C PHE A 313 -8.94 28.74 -37.04
N SER A 314 -10.19 28.39 -37.34
CA SER A 314 -11.34 29.27 -37.06
C SER A 314 -11.39 29.65 -35.58
N GLU A 315 -11.77 30.89 -35.25
CA GLU A 315 -11.81 31.39 -33.86
C GLU A 315 -12.65 30.49 -32.93
N GLU A 316 -13.74 29.91 -33.45
CA GLU A 316 -14.59 28.98 -32.70
C GLU A 316 -13.90 27.65 -32.39
N ASP A 317 -13.12 27.12 -33.33
CA ASP A 317 -12.38 25.87 -33.15
C ASP A 317 -11.16 26.07 -32.25
N GLN A 318 -10.52 27.24 -32.32
CA GLN A 318 -9.51 27.65 -31.35
C GLN A 318 -10.10 27.76 -29.95
N ALA A 319 -11.32 28.29 -29.79
CA ALA A 319 -11.99 28.38 -28.50
C ALA A 319 -12.35 26.99 -27.94
N LYS A 320 -12.81 26.07 -28.79
CA LYS A 320 -13.07 24.67 -28.39
C LYS A 320 -11.78 23.93 -28.04
N LEU A 321 -10.72 24.10 -28.83
CA LEU A 321 -9.40 23.53 -28.55
C LEU A 321 -8.83 24.11 -27.26
N LYS A 322 -8.88 25.43 -27.05
CA LYS A 322 -8.47 26.07 -25.79
C LYS A 322 -9.25 25.52 -24.60
N LYS A 323 -10.58 25.46 -24.66
CA LYS A 323 -11.39 24.85 -23.58
C LYS A 323 -11.05 23.38 -23.33
N ALA A 324 -10.81 22.59 -24.39
CA ALA A 324 -10.40 21.21 -24.25
C ALA A 324 -8.99 21.08 -23.64
N PHE A 325 -8.08 21.97 -24.03
CA PHE A 325 -6.71 22.02 -23.55
C PHE A 325 -6.64 22.51 -22.09
N ASP A 326 -7.41 23.54 -21.73
CA ASP A 326 -7.55 24.06 -20.38
C ASP A 326 -8.17 23.00 -19.47
N LYS A 327 -9.20 22.29 -19.93
CA LYS A 327 -9.77 21.16 -19.19
C LYS A 327 -8.77 20.00 -19.02
N LEU A 328 -7.97 19.72 -20.05
CA LEU A 328 -6.88 18.74 -19.97
C LEU A 328 -5.78 19.18 -19.00
N LYS A 329 -5.45 20.47 -19.01
CA LYS A 329 -4.45 21.10 -18.17
C LYS A 329 -4.91 21.14 -16.72
N GLU A 330 -6.12 21.59 -16.43
CA GLU A 330 -6.74 21.53 -15.09
C GLU A 330 -6.79 20.11 -14.57
N LYS A 331 -7.15 19.12 -15.41
CA LYS A 331 -7.15 17.71 -15.03
C LYS A 331 -5.74 17.20 -14.76
N ALA A 332 -4.77 17.57 -15.59
CA ALA A 332 -3.36 17.23 -15.40
C ALA A 332 -2.74 17.91 -14.17
N GLU A 333 -3.14 19.14 -13.87
CA GLU A 333 -2.73 19.92 -12.69
C GLU A 333 -3.37 19.35 -11.41
N TYR A 334 -4.66 19.01 -11.45
CA TYR A 334 -5.36 18.30 -10.37
C TYR A 334 -4.71 16.94 -10.08
N ASP A 335 -4.45 16.16 -11.14
CA ASP A 335 -3.72 14.88 -11.05
C ASP A 335 -2.28 15.11 -10.56
N ALA A 336 -1.60 16.18 -10.97
CA ALA A 336 -0.25 16.51 -10.51
C ALA A 336 -0.22 17.00 -9.05
N GLN A 337 -1.29 17.63 -8.57
CA GLN A 337 -1.41 18.13 -7.21
C GLN A 337 -1.71 16.99 -6.23
N TRP A 338 -2.57 16.04 -6.60
CA TRP A 338 -2.89 14.87 -5.78
C TRP A 338 -1.87 13.73 -5.92
N ASN A 339 -1.22 13.60 -7.08
CA ASN A 339 -0.26 12.54 -7.42
C ASN A 339 1.15 13.08 -7.75
N LYS A 340 1.61 14.11 -7.02
CA LYS A 340 2.95 14.68 -7.20
C LYS A 340 4.02 13.60 -7.03
N ARG A 341 5.05 13.64 -7.88
CA ARG A 341 6.23 12.78 -7.74
C ARG A 341 6.93 13.09 -6.41
N ASP A 342 6.84 12.14 -5.48
CA ASP A 342 7.50 12.17 -4.20
C ASP A 342 8.43 10.95 -4.05
N ALA A 343 9.72 11.23 -3.85
CA ALA A 343 10.75 10.22 -3.65
C ALA A 343 10.69 9.57 -2.25
N ASN A 344 10.12 10.24 -1.26
CA ASN A 344 10.04 9.75 0.13
C ASN A 344 8.96 8.68 0.32
N LYS A 345 7.91 8.68 -0.52
CA LYS A 345 6.87 7.65 -0.45
C LYS A 345 7.40 6.25 -0.79
N PRO A 346 6.87 5.19 -0.16
CA PRO A 346 7.34 3.82 -0.38
C PRO A 346 6.90 3.23 -1.72
N TYR A 347 5.82 3.75 -2.31
CA TYR A 347 5.29 3.36 -3.62
C TYR A 347 5.80 4.25 -4.76
N LEU A 348 5.57 3.82 -6.00
CA LEU A 348 5.84 4.61 -7.18
C LEU A 348 4.87 5.81 -7.23
N THR A 349 5.40 7.00 -7.45
CA THR A 349 4.65 8.25 -7.62
C THR A 349 4.87 8.77 -9.06
N PRO A 350 3.83 9.20 -9.80
CA PRO A 350 2.41 9.19 -9.45
C PRO A 350 1.90 7.77 -9.18
N TRP A 351 0.98 7.64 -8.22
CA TRP A 351 0.44 6.34 -7.85
C TRP A 351 -0.34 5.76 -9.03
N ARG A 352 -0.06 4.50 -9.35
CA ARG A 352 -0.81 3.73 -10.34
C ARG A 352 -1.05 2.32 -9.80
N PRO A 353 -2.18 1.68 -10.14
CA PRO A 353 -2.47 0.34 -9.68
C PRO A 353 -1.44 -0.67 -10.21
N ARG A 354 -1.34 -1.81 -9.53
CA ARG A 354 -0.45 -2.90 -9.90
C ARG A 354 -0.85 -3.53 -11.24
N ASP A 355 0.15 -3.91 -12.04
CA ASP A 355 -0.01 -4.36 -13.43
C ASP A 355 -1.13 -5.38 -13.67
N TYR A 356 -1.32 -6.36 -12.77
CA TYR A 356 -2.30 -7.44 -12.90
C TYR A 356 -3.43 -7.38 -11.87
N MET A 357 -3.66 -6.22 -11.24
CA MET A 357 -4.68 -6.08 -10.18
C MET A 357 -6.10 -6.37 -10.70
N SER A 358 -6.41 -5.96 -11.94
CA SER A 358 -7.74 -6.08 -12.55
C SER A 358 -8.29 -7.51 -12.54
N ALA A 359 -7.45 -8.51 -12.78
CA ALA A 359 -7.85 -9.92 -12.81
C ALA A 359 -8.26 -10.47 -11.43
N PHE A 360 -7.92 -9.78 -10.34
CA PHE A 360 -8.21 -10.19 -8.97
C PHE A 360 -9.12 -9.19 -8.24
N ALA A 361 -9.52 -8.11 -8.91
CA ALA A 361 -10.27 -7.02 -8.31
C ALA A 361 -11.76 -7.38 -8.19
N PHE A 362 -12.12 -8.06 -7.12
CA PHE A 362 -13.51 -8.27 -6.71
C PHE A 362 -13.63 -8.16 -5.20
N ILE A 363 -14.74 -7.59 -4.74
CA ILE A 363 -15.05 -7.45 -3.32
C ILE A 363 -16.24 -8.38 -3.02
N PRO A 364 -16.12 -9.28 -2.03
CA PRO A 364 -17.20 -10.21 -1.73
C PRO A 364 -18.35 -9.51 -0.98
N ARG A 365 -19.58 -9.98 -1.21
CA ARG A 365 -20.83 -9.39 -0.68
C ARG A 365 -20.96 -9.32 0.85
N TYR A 366 -20.11 -10.02 1.60
CA TYR A 366 -20.11 -9.98 3.07
C TYR A 366 -19.22 -8.88 3.63
N LEU A 367 -18.49 -8.15 2.78
CA LEU A 367 -17.69 -6.98 3.14
C LEU A 367 -18.25 -5.74 2.45
N GLU A 368 -18.45 -4.69 3.23
CA GLU A 368 -18.65 -3.34 2.70
C GLU A 368 -17.33 -2.58 2.80
N VAL A 369 -16.87 -1.96 1.72
CA VAL A 369 -15.52 -1.37 1.67
C VAL A 369 -15.58 0.07 1.20
N ASN A 370 -14.95 0.96 1.96
CA ASN A 370 -14.69 2.33 1.58
C ASN A 370 -13.20 2.52 1.28
N GLN A 371 -12.88 2.70 -0.01
CA GLN A 371 -11.50 2.80 -0.48
C GLN A 371 -10.83 4.12 -0.09
N ASN A 372 -11.60 5.21 0.06
CA ASN A 372 -11.07 6.54 0.36
C ASN A 372 -10.35 6.58 1.72
N ILE A 373 -10.94 5.95 2.73
CA ILE A 373 -10.41 5.89 4.10
C ILE A 373 -9.68 4.58 4.41
N CYS A 374 -9.59 3.67 3.43
CA CYS A 374 -9.05 2.32 3.61
C CYS A 374 -9.69 1.55 4.77
N ALA A 375 -11.02 1.64 4.88
CA ALA A 375 -11.80 0.96 5.92
C ALA A 375 -12.85 0.03 5.31
N ALA A 376 -13.18 -1.04 6.03
CA ALA A 376 -14.20 -1.99 5.63
C ALA A 376 -14.98 -2.50 6.83
N VAL A 377 -16.26 -2.80 6.63
CA VAL A 377 -17.15 -3.38 7.63
C VAL A 377 -17.44 -4.83 7.27
N TYR A 378 -17.24 -5.71 8.24
CA TYR A 378 -17.59 -7.12 8.13
C TYR A 378 -19.08 -7.30 8.41
N LEU A 379 -19.92 -7.25 7.38
CA LEU A 379 -21.38 -7.22 7.52
C LEU A 379 -21.93 -8.51 8.13
N ARG A 380 -21.45 -9.66 7.65
CA ARG A 380 -21.97 -10.98 8.02
C ARG A 380 -20.96 -12.09 7.71
N HIS A 381 -21.28 -13.30 8.14
CA HIS A 381 -20.56 -14.48 7.66
C HIS A 381 -20.89 -14.79 6.20
N PRO A 382 -19.93 -15.29 5.39
CA PRO A 382 -20.23 -15.73 4.03
C PRO A 382 -21.30 -16.83 4.06
N VAL A 383 -22.30 -16.72 3.20
CA VAL A 383 -23.40 -17.69 3.06
C VAL A 383 -23.49 -18.26 1.64
N ALA A 384 -24.01 -19.47 1.49
CA ALA A 384 -24.45 -20.00 0.21
C ALA A 384 -25.89 -19.55 -0.11
N ARG A 385 -26.15 -19.25 -1.38
CA ARG A 385 -27.46 -18.89 -1.95
C ARG A 385 -27.73 -19.79 -3.16
N PRO A 386 -28.99 -19.95 -3.60
CA PRO A 386 -29.29 -20.57 -4.89
C PRO A 386 -28.42 -19.96 -6.00
N GLY A 387 -27.61 -20.79 -6.66
CA GLY A 387 -26.70 -20.36 -7.74
C GLY A 387 -25.39 -19.66 -7.36
N LEU A 388 -25.15 -19.32 -6.09
CA LEU A 388 -23.97 -18.54 -5.70
C LEU A 388 -23.44 -18.91 -4.31
N ALA A 389 -22.12 -19.11 -4.18
CA ALA A 389 -21.43 -19.14 -2.90
C ALA A 389 -20.66 -17.83 -2.69
N GLU A 390 -20.76 -17.23 -1.50
CA GLU A 390 -20.04 -15.99 -1.20
C GLU A 390 -18.54 -16.22 -0.93
N VAL A 391 -18.09 -17.45 -0.65
CA VAL A 391 -16.66 -17.76 -0.45
C VAL A 391 -15.93 -17.73 -1.78
N PRO A 392 -14.98 -16.81 -2.01
CA PRO A 392 -14.32 -16.71 -3.29
C PRO A 392 -13.29 -17.82 -3.46
N THR A 393 -13.52 -18.69 -4.44
CA THR A 393 -12.70 -19.87 -4.71
C THR A 393 -12.55 -20.04 -6.23
N PRO A 394 -11.34 -20.27 -6.76
CA PRO A 394 -11.14 -20.49 -8.19
C PRO A 394 -11.49 -21.92 -8.64
N PHE A 395 -11.82 -22.82 -7.71
CA PHE A 395 -12.01 -24.25 -7.98
C PHE A 395 -13.46 -24.61 -8.31
N SER A 396 -13.64 -25.69 -9.08
CA SER A 396 -14.96 -26.27 -9.38
C SER A 396 -15.67 -26.77 -8.12
N TYR A 397 -16.99 -26.95 -8.22
CA TYR A 397 -17.82 -27.53 -7.16
C TYR A 397 -17.32 -28.91 -6.72
N GLU A 398 -16.94 -29.77 -7.66
CA GLU A 398 -16.45 -31.14 -7.37
C GLU A 398 -15.17 -31.10 -6.52
N THR A 399 -14.27 -30.14 -6.82
CA THR A 399 -13.04 -29.96 -6.04
C THR A 399 -13.38 -29.57 -4.60
N GLY A 400 -14.39 -28.70 -4.41
CA GLY A 400 -14.91 -28.34 -3.09
C GLY A 400 -15.48 -29.56 -2.35
N GLN A 401 -16.25 -30.40 -3.03
CA GLN A 401 -16.85 -31.61 -2.47
C GLN A 401 -15.79 -32.63 -2.03
N LEU A 402 -14.80 -32.90 -2.88
CA LEU A 402 -13.67 -33.80 -2.56
C LEU A 402 -12.85 -33.27 -1.39
N ALA A 403 -12.60 -31.96 -1.33
CA ALA A 403 -11.91 -31.32 -0.22
C ALA A 403 -12.71 -31.42 1.08
N PHE A 404 -14.02 -31.18 1.04
CA PHE A 404 -14.91 -31.34 2.19
C PHE A 404 -14.86 -32.76 2.74
N ASN A 405 -14.99 -33.77 1.86
CA ASN A 405 -14.94 -35.18 2.22
C ASN A 405 -13.61 -35.59 2.86
N TRP A 406 -12.49 -35.05 2.39
CA TRP A 406 -11.19 -35.22 3.05
C TRP A 406 -11.21 -34.74 4.51
N TYR A 407 -11.81 -33.57 4.77
CA TYR A 407 -11.80 -32.97 6.10
C TYR A 407 -12.81 -33.56 7.08
N LEU A 408 -13.89 -34.19 6.59
CA LEU A 408 -14.84 -34.92 7.42
C LEU A 408 -14.19 -36.05 8.22
N ARG A 409 -13.34 -36.85 7.58
CA ARG A 409 -12.69 -38.03 8.18
C ARG A 409 -11.17 -37.88 8.34
N ARG A 410 -10.60 -36.75 7.90
CA ARG A 410 -9.16 -36.45 7.92
C ARG A 410 -8.30 -37.41 7.07
N ARG A 411 -8.93 -38.09 6.10
CA ARG A 411 -8.36 -39.07 5.17
C ARG A 411 -9.21 -39.18 3.92
#